data_AF-G5ATE0-F1
#
_entry.id   AF-G5ATE0-F1
#
_cell.length_a   1.000
_cell.length_b   1.000
_cell.length_c   1.000
_cell.angle_alpha   90.00
_cell.angle_beta   90.00
_cell.angle_gamma   90.00
#
_symmetry.space_group_name_H-M   'P 1'
#
loop_
_entity.id
_entity.type
_entity.pdbx_description
1 polymer ?
#
loop_
_entity_poly.entity_id
_entity_poly.type
_entity_poly.pdbx_seq_one_letter_code
_entity_poly.pdbx_strand_id
1 'polypeptide(L)'
;MIWLMATLHSRESEQKRLGLLAGFTFLTGVGLGPALELGIAVNPSILPTAFMGTAMIFTGFTLSVLYARHQSYLFLGGILTSAMSLMVLSSLRNLFFGSVWLFQANLYMGLVVMCGFVFFDNQLIIAKAEHGDKDYIWHYIDLFLDFVTLSRKLMMILAVNEKDKKKEEK
;
A
#
# COMPACT_ATOMS: atom_id res chain seq x y z
N MET A 1 -10.59 -1.52 -13.56
CA MET A 1 -11.41 -0.86 -12.51
C MET A 1 -12.77 -0.37 -13.01
N ILE A 2 -12.86 0.29 -14.18
CA ILE A 2 -14.13 0.80 -14.74
C ILE A 2 -15.20 -0.31 -14.91
N TRP A 3 -14.79 -1.54 -15.22
CA TRP A 3 -15.70 -2.69 -15.39
C TRP A 3 -16.26 -3.26 -14.07
N LEU A 4 -15.56 -3.11 -12.94
CA LEU A 4 -16.02 -3.54 -11.61
C LEU A 4 -17.08 -2.59 -11.03
N MET A 5 -17.06 -1.33 -11.44
CA MET A 5 -18.10 -0.36 -11.09
C MET A 5 -19.39 -0.57 -11.89
N ALA A 6 -19.31 -1.18 -13.08
CA ALA A 6 -20.45 -1.34 -13.98
C ALA A 6 -21.36 -2.54 -13.65
N THR A 7 -20.91 -3.49 -12.83
CA THR A 7 -21.69 -4.68 -12.48
C THR A 7 -22.47 -4.46 -11.18
N LEU A 8 -23.80 -4.40 -11.29
CA LEU A 8 -24.74 -4.33 -10.16
C LEU A 8 -24.52 -5.53 -9.20
N HIS A 9 -24.62 -5.27 -7.89
CA HIS A 9 -24.47 -6.28 -6.84
C HIS A 9 -25.60 -7.33 -6.91
N SER A 10 -25.37 -8.40 -7.66
CA SER A 10 -26.25 -9.57 -7.80
C SER A 10 -25.45 -10.85 -7.56
N ARG A 11 -26.04 -11.85 -6.87
CA ARG A 11 -25.43 -13.17 -6.59
C ARG A 11 -24.87 -13.88 -7.83
N GLU A 12 -25.41 -13.60 -9.01
CA GLU A 12 -24.97 -14.21 -10.27
C GLU A 12 -23.69 -13.52 -10.83
N SER A 13 -23.45 -12.27 -10.44
CA SER A 13 -22.25 -11.50 -10.80
C SER A 13 -21.07 -11.75 -9.85
N GLU A 14 -21.32 -12.34 -8.68
CA GLU A 14 -20.33 -12.54 -7.62
C GLU A 14 -19.17 -13.41 -8.10
N GLN A 15 -19.44 -14.55 -8.74
CA GLN A 15 -18.37 -15.41 -9.28
C GLN A 15 -17.56 -14.73 -10.38
N LYS A 16 -18.19 -13.91 -11.23
CA LYS A 16 -17.48 -13.12 -12.26
C LYS A 16 -16.58 -12.06 -11.61
N ARG A 17 -17.06 -11.41 -10.54
CA ARG A 17 -16.29 -10.42 -9.77
C ARG A 17 -15.13 -11.07 -9.01
N LEU A 18 -15.32 -12.27 -8.45
CA LEU A 18 -14.26 -13.06 -7.83
C LEU A 18 -13.21 -13.54 -8.84
N GLY A 19 -13.64 -13.98 -10.04
CA GLY A 19 -12.72 -14.32 -11.12
C GLY A 19 -11.90 -13.11 -11.58
N LEU A 20 -12.54 -11.94 -11.72
CA LEU A 20 -11.87 -10.69 -12.05
C LEU A 20 -10.93 -10.23 -10.92
N LEU A 21 -11.32 -10.46 -9.66
CA LEU A 21 -10.48 -10.20 -8.50
C LEU A 21 -9.23 -11.07 -8.51
N ALA A 22 -9.37 -12.37 -8.75
CA ALA A 22 -8.24 -13.29 -8.85
C ALA A 22 -7.29 -12.91 -10.00
N GLY A 23 -7.84 -12.52 -11.16
CA GLY A 23 -7.04 -12.00 -12.27
C GLY A 23 -6.31 -10.71 -11.89
N PHE A 24 -6.98 -9.80 -11.19
CA PHE A 24 -6.40 -8.54 -10.74
C PHE A 24 -5.27 -8.74 -9.72
N THR A 25 -5.47 -9.56 -8.69
CA THR A 25 -4.46 -9.84 -7.68
C THR A 25 -3.27 -10.57 -8.28
N PHE A 26 -3.50 -11.52 -9.19
CA PHE A 26 -2.45 -12.21 -9.93
C PHE A 26 -1.62 -11.25 -10.77
N LEU A 27 -2.25 -10.40 -11.59
CA LEU A 27 -1.56 -9.40 -12.41
C LEU A 27 -0.80 -8.38 -11.56
N THR A 28 -1.37 -7.98 -10.43
CA THR A 28 -0.70 -7.09 -9.47
C THR A 28 0.55 -7.77 -8.90
N GLY A 29 0.46 -9.06 -8.54
CA GLY A 29 1.60 -9.85 -8.09
C GLY A 29 2.71 -9.97 -9.14
N VAL A 30 2.35 -10.24 -10.40
CA VAL A 30 3.31 -10.25 -11.53
C VAL A 30 3.95 -8.87 -11.71
N GLY A 31 3.19 -7.79 -11.55
CA GLY A 31 3.70 -6.41 -11.62
C GLY A 31 4.71 -6.04 -10.54
N LEU A 32 4.81 -6.81 -9.46
CA LEU A 32 5.85 -6.65 -8.43
C LEU A 32 7.20 -7.24 -8.84
N GLY A 33 7.28 -7.98 -9.94
CA GLY A 33 8.48 -8.65 -10.43
C GLY A 33 9.76 -7.81 -10.37
N PRO A 34 9.81 -6.60 -10.96
CA PRO A 34 11.02 -5.77 -10.93
C PRO A 34 11.47 -5.38 -9.52
N ALA A 35 10.51 -5.17 -8.61
CA ALA A 35 10.81 -4.82 -7.23
C ALA A 35 11.34 -6.03 -6.45
N LEU A 36 10.79 -7.22 -6.72
CA LEU A 36 11.26 -8.49 -6.15
C LEU A 36 12.67 -8.83 -6.63
N GLU A 37 12.92 -8.70 -7.94
CA GLU A 37 14.24 -8.93 -8.54
C GLU A 37 15.30 -8.00 -7.93
N LEU A 38 14.97 -6.71 -7.72
CA LEU A 38 15.85 -5.77 -7.04
C LEU A 38 16.18 -6.23 -5.61
N GLY A 39 15.16 -6.66 -4.85
CA GLY A 39 15.36 -7.18 -3.49
C GLY A 39 16.26 -8.40 -3.47
N ILE A 40 15.98 -9.39 -4.33
CA ILE A 40 16.75 -10.64 -4.44
C ILE A 40 18.19 -10.37 -4.85
N ALA A 41 18.41 -9.47 -5.81
CA ALA A 41 19.75 -9.10 -6.28
C ALA A 41 20.60 -8.42 -5.19
N VAL A 42 19.98 -7.74 -4.22
CA VAL A 42 20.69 -7.10 -3.10
C VAL A 42 20.95 -8.10 -1.98
N ASN A 43 19.88 -8.71 -1.48
CA ASN A 43 19.90 -9.75 -0.46
C ASN A 43 18.55 -10.48 -0.45
N PRO A 44 18.51 -11.81 -0.72
CA PRO A 44 17.25 -12.56 -0.78
C PRO A 44 16.45 -12.56 0.53
N SER A 45 17.09 -12.31 1.68
CA SER A 45 16.39 -12.19 2.97
C SER A 45 15.47 -10.96 3.08
N ILE A 46 15.67 -9.93 2.24
CA ILE A 46 14.85 -8.72 2.25
C ILE A 46 13.38 -9.04 1.97
N LEU A 47 13.11 -9.99 1.08
CA LEU A 47 11.75 -10.34 0.67
C LEU A 47 10.89 -10.85 1.85
N PRO A 48 11.27 -11.92 2.57
CA PRO A 48 10.50 -12.38 3.72
C PRO A 48 10.44 -11.34 4.84
N THR A 49 11.51 -10.57 5.07
CA THR A 49 11.52 -9.51 6.09
C THR A 49 10.54 -8.38 5.75
N ALA A 50 10.50 -7.92 4.50
CA ALA A 50 9.57 -6.89 4.05
C ALA A 50 8.11 -7.36 4.18
N PHE A 51 7.84 -8.60 3.77
CA PHE A 51 6.51 -9.20 3.86
C PHE A 51 6.05 -9.31 5.33
N MET A 52 6.90 -9.85 6.20
CA MET A 52 6.59 -10.02 7.61
C MET A 52 6.44 -8.67 8.33
N GLY A 53 7.28 -7.69 8.02
CA GLY A 53 7.15 -6.33 8.54
C GLY A 53 5.84 -5.66 8.09
N THR A 54 5.44 -5.86 6.84
CA THR A 54 4.16 -5.37 6.31
C THR A 54 2.99 -6.01 7.05
N ALA A 55 3.02 -7.33 7.25
CA ALA A 55 1.98 -8.04 7.99
C ALA A 55 1.84 -7.53 9.43
N MET A 56 2.96 -7.32 10.14
CA MET A 56 2.93 -6.76 11.49
C MET A 56 2.32 -5.36 11.53
N ILE A 57 2.74 -4.46 10.63
CA ILE A 57 2.23 -3.09 10.56
C ILE A 57 0.74 -3.10 10.22
N PHE A 58 0.36 -3.85 9.19
CA PHE A 58 -1.01 -3.93 8.72
C PHE A 58 -1.94 -4.49 9.81
N THR A 59 -1.60 -5.64 10.40
CA THR A 59 -2.38 -6.22 11.50
C THR A 59 -2.44 -5.29 12.72
N GLY A 60 -1.32 -4.64 13.08
CA GLY A 60 -1.29 -3.67 14.18
C GLY A 60 -2.24 -2.49 13.97
N PHE A 61 -2.26 -1.91 12.77
CA PHE A 61 -3.18 -0.83 12.44
C PHE A 61 -4.63 -1.30 12.29
N THR A 62 -4.88 -2.44 11.65
CA THR A 62 -6.23 -3.01 11.57
C THR A 62 -6.81 -3.23 12.97
N LEU A 63 -6.03 -3.79 13.90
CA LEU A 63 -6.46 -3.95 15.30
C LEU A 63 -6.74 -2.60 15.97
N SER A 64 -5.82 -1.63 15.84
CA SER A 64 -6.00 -0.28 16.40
C SER A 64 -7.30 0.37 15.93
N VAL A 65 -7.60 0.25 14.63
CA VAL A 65 -8.84 0.77 14.04
C VAL A 65 -10.08 0.07 14.58
N LEU A 66 -10.06 -1.26 14.74
CA LEU A 66 -11.19 -2.02 15.29
C LEU A 66 -11.51 -1.63 16.75
N TYR A 67 -10.52 -1.17 17.52
CA TYR A 67 -10.72 -0.67 18.87
C TYR A 67 -11.10 0.83 18.92
N ALA A 68 -10.75 1.62 17.91
CA ALA A 68 -10.99 3.05 17.87
C ALA A 68 -12.42 3.37 17.38
N ARG A 69 -13.25 3.98 18.25
CA ARG A 69 -14.70 4.17 18.03
C ARG A 69 -15.12 5.53 17.44
N HIS A 70 -14.20 6.39 17.00
CA HIS A 70 -14.52 7.77 16.59
C HIS A 70 -14.49 8.00 15.07
N GLN A 71 -15.54 8.65 14.56
CA GLN A 71 -15.89 8.75 13.14
C GLN A 71 -15.65 10.13 12.48
N SER A 72 -14.45 10.69 12.58
CA SER A 72 -14.14 11.99 11.99
C SER A 72 -13.08 11.87 10.88
N TYR A 73 -13.49 11.33 9.73
CA TYR A 73 -12.57 10.86 8.68
C TYR A 73 -12.14 11.92 7.65
N LEU A 74 -12.97 12.94 7.41
CA LEU A 74 -12.76 13.90 6.31
C LEU A 74 -11.44 14.68 6.44
N PHE A 75 -11.06 15.04 7.66
CA PHE A 75 -9.82 15.79 7.90
C PHE A 75 -8.58 14.93 7.64
N LEU A 76 -8.61 13.67 8.07
CA LEU A 76 -7.47 12.75 7.92
C LEU A 76 -7.24 12.39 6.44
N GLY A 77 -8.31 12.11 5.70
CA GLY A 77 -8.24 11.86 4.25
C GLY A 77 -7.70 13.06 3.46
N GLY A 78 -8.08 14.28 3.85
CA GLY A 78 -7.57 15.51 3.25
C GLY A 78 -6.06 15.70 3.47
N ILE A 79 -5.57 15.45 4.69
CA ILE A 79 -4.13 15.51 5.01
C ILE A 79 -3.35 14.46 4.21
N LEU A 80 -3.81 13.21 4.23
CA LEU A 80 -3.14 12.08 3.56
C LEU A 80 -3.03 12.28 2.05
N THR A 81 -4.13 12.72 1.42
CA THR A 81 -4.19 13.00 -0.01
C THR A 81 -3.25 14.15 -0.38
N SER A 82 -3.26 15.23 0.40
CA SER A 82 -2.36 16.37 0.21
C SER A 82 -0.89 15.97 0.35
N ALA A 83 -0.56 15.15 1.35
CA ALA A 83 0.78 14.61 1.53
C ALA A 83 1.22 13.75 0.34
N MET A 84 0.34 12.89 -0.18
CA MET A 84 0.61 12.12 -1.40
C MET A 84 0.85 13.01 -2.62
N SER A 85 0.04 14.05 -2.83
CA SER A 85 0.25 14.99 -3.93
C SER A 85 1.61 15.68 -3.84
N LEU A 86 2.01 16.13 -2.64
CA LEU A 86 3.32 16.74 -2.42
C LEU A 86 4.47 15.77 -2.68
N MET A 87 4.30 14.50 -2.32
CA MET A 87 5.28 13.44 -2.58
C MET A 87 5.43 13.13 -4.07
N VAL A 88 4.33 13.09 -4.82
CA VAL A 88 4.36 12.94 -6.28
C VAL A 88 5.10 14.11 -6.92
N LEU A 89 4.80 15.35 -6.50
CA LEU A 89 5.52 16.54 -6.95
C LEU A 89 7.01 16.48 -6.57
N SER A 90 7.35 16.01 -5.38
CA SER A 90 8.73 15.82 -4.95
C SER A 90 9.46 14.79 -5.82
N SER A 91 8.80 13.67 -6.14
CA SER A 91 9.35 12.64 -7.03
C SER A 91 9.56 13.14 -8.45
N LEU A 92 8.63 13.95 -8.97
CA LEU A 92 8.75 14.60 -10.29
C LEU A 92 9.93 15.57 -10.31
N ARG A 93 10.07 16.41 -9.28
CA ARG A 93 11.26 17.27 -9.14
C ARG A 93 12.53 16.44 -9.10
N ASN A 94 12.53 15.35 -8.34
CA ASN A 94 13.72 14.50 -8.23
C ASN A 94 14.14 13.85 -9.56
N LEU A 95 13.22 13.68 -10.52
CA LEU A 95 13.55 13.20 -11.87
C LEU A 95 14.51 14.16 -12.60
N PHE A 96 14.37 15.47 -12.39
CA PHE A 96 15.23 16.49 -13.02
C PHE A 96 16.53 16.73 -12.26
N PHE A 97 16.50 16.67 -10.93
CA PHE A 97 17.67 16.97 -10.09
C PHE A 97 18.53 15.75 -9.73
N GLY A 98 17.97 14.54 -9.75
CA GLY A 98 18.70 13.30 -9.45
C GLY A 98 19.25 13.19 -8.03
N SER A 99 18.63 13.83 -7.03
CA SER A 99 19.17 13.88 -5.66
C SER A 99 18.87 12.59 -4.88
N VAL A 100 19.94 11.94 -4.40
CA VAL A 100 19.85 10.74 -3.56
C VAL A 100 19.18 11.05 -2.21
N TRP A 101 19.44 12.23 -1.64
CA TRP A 101 18.86 12.63 -0.37
C TRP A 101 17.35 12.84 -0.47
N LEU A 102 16.89 13.52 -1.53
CA LEU A 102 15.45 13.69 -1.78
C LEU A 102 14.76 12.35 -2.03
N PHE A 103 15.43 11.43 -2.72
CA PHE A 103 14.92 10.09 -2.93
C PHE A 103 14.73 9.32 -1.61
N GLN A 104 15.75 9.30 -0.74
CA GLN A 104 15.65 8.66 0.58
C GLN A 104 14.57 9.30 1.45
N ALA A 105 14.51 10.63 1.51
CA ALA A 105 13.45 11.34 2.24
C ALA A 105 12.05 10.95 1.74
N ASN A 106 11.87 10.88 0.41
CA ASN A 106 10.61 10.47 -0.21
C ASN A 106 10.26 8.98 0.01
N LEU A 107 11.26 8.13 0.28
CA LEU A 107 11.02 6.75 0.67
C LEU A 107 10.45 6.65 2.09
N TYR A 108 11.13 7.25 3.06
CA TYR A 108 10.72 7.20 4.48
C TYR A 108 9.42 7.96 4.73
N MET A 109 9.27 9.18 4.20
CA MET A 109 8.00 9.92 4.27
C MET A 109 6.87 9.13 3.62
N GLY A 110 7.17 8.44 2.52
CA GLY A 110 6.19 7.62 1.84
C GLY A 110 5.72 6.42 2.65
N LEU A 111 6.61 5.82 3.42
CA LEU A 111 6.24 4.76 4.35
C LEU A 111 5.25 5.28 5.40
N VAL A 112 5.55 6.42 6.02
CA VAL A 112 4.68 7.04 7.04
C VAL A 112 3.31 7.38 6.46
N VAL A 113 3.26 7.99 5.28
CA VAL A 113 2.00 8.32 4.63
C VAL A 113 1.21 7.06 4.26
N MET A 114 1.87 6.01 3.74
CA MET A 114 1.21 4.74 3.44
C MET A 114 0.65 4.04 4.68
N CYS A 115 1.36 4.07 5.81
CA CYS A 115 0.82 3.61 7.09
C CYS A 115 -0.45 4.38 7.49
N GLY A 116 -0.47 5.69 7.24
CA GLY A 116 -1.65 6.52 7.45
C GLY A 116 -2.82 6.18 6.52
N PHE A 117 -2.54 5.83 5.25
CA PHE A 117 -3.57 5.31 4.33
C PHE A 117 -4.13 3.97 4.79
N VAL A 118 -3.30 3.02 5.19
CA VAL A 118 -3.77 1.73 5.76
C VAL A 118 -4.71 1.96 6.93
N PHE A 119 -4.39 2.90 7.82
CA PHE A 119 -5.27 3.25 8.93
C PHE A 119 -6.58 3.90 8.46
N PHE A 120 -6.49 4.86 7.54
CA PHE A 120 -7.64 5.60 7.00
C PHE A 120 -8.60 4.71 6.20
N ASP A 121 -8.08 3.83 5.33
CA ASP A 121 -8.87 2.95 4.49
C ASP A 121 -9.58 1.88 5.32
N ASN A 122 -8.90 1.31 6.33
CA ASN A 122 -9.56 0.43 7.32
C ASN A 122 -10.72 1.14 8.04
N GLN A 123 -10.51 2.38 8.47
CA GLN A 123 -11.55 3.18 9.13
C GLN A 123 -12.73 3.45 8.20
N LEU A 124 -12.44 3.81 6.95
CA LEU A 124 -13.43 4.13 5.93
C LEU A 124 -14.25 2.89 5.53
N ILE A 125 -13.64 1.71 5.50
CA ILE A 125 -14.33 0.43 5.28
C ILE A 125 -15.31 0.12 6.41
N ILE A 126 -14.88 0.28 7.67
CA ILE A 126 -15.78 0.04 8.83
C ILE A 126 -16.94 1.04 8.82
N ALA A 127 -16.68 2.32 8.54
CA ALA A 127 -17.72 3.33 8.43
C ALA A 127 -18.71 3.03 7.29
N LYS A 128 -18.24 2.56 6.14
CA LYS A 128 -19.09 2.11 5.03
C LYS A 128 -19.95 0.91 5.46
N ALA A 129 -19.36 -0.05 6.15
CA ALA A 129 -20.06 -1.24 6.64
C ALA A 129 -21.16 -0.90 7.66
N GLU A 130 -20.91 0.04 8.59
CA GLU A 130 -21.91 0.54 9.53
C GLU A 130 -23.07 1.28 8.86
N HIS A 131 -22.80 1.96 7.74
CA HIS A 131 -23.83 2.61 6.91
C HIS A 131 -24.54 1.64 5.93
N GLY A 132 -24.25 0.34 6.02
CA GLY A 132 -24.98 -0.70 5.27
C GLY A 132 -24.36 -1.10 3.92
N ASP A 133 -23.17 -0.60 3.59
CA ASP A 133 -22.39 -1.10 2.44
C ASP A 133 -21.84 -2.50 2.76
N LYS A 134 -22.17 -3.49 1.92
CA LYS A 134 -21.75 -4.89 2.09
C LYS A 134 -20.85 -5.37 0.96
N ASP A 135 -20.28 -4.45 0.16
CA ASP A 135 -19.41 -4.81 -0.95
C ASP A 135 -18.00 -5.19 -0.48
N TYR A 136 -17.90 -6.37 0.13
CA TYR A 136 -16.63 -6.93 0.64
C TYR A 136 -15.58 -7.14 -0.45
N ILE A 137 -15.98 -7.26 -1.73
CA ILE A 137 -15.04 -7.40 -2.85
C ILE A 137 -14.27 -6.08 -3.04
N TRP A 138 -14.98 -4.95 -3.01
CA TRP A 138 -14.33 -3.63 -3.09
C TRP A 138 -13.48 -3.35 -1.86
N HIS A 139 -13.99 -3.65 -0.66
CA HIS A 139 -13.22 -3.49 0.58
C HIS A 139 -11.94 -4.33 0.57
N TYR A 140 -11.99 -5.56 0.03
CA TYR A 140 -10.80 -6.39 -0.14
C TYR A 140 -9.79 -5.79 -1.12
N ILE A 141 -10.25 -5.24 -2.25
CA ILE A 141 -9.36 -4.63 -3.26
C ILE A 141 -8.59 -3.45 -2.67
N ASP A 142 -9.28 -2.57 -1.95
CA ASP A 142 -8.65 -1.40 -1.31
C ASP A 142 -7.56 -1.85 -0.33
N LEU A 143 -7.88 -2.76 0.59
CA LEU A 143 -6.94 -3.32 1.56
C LEU A 143 -5.77 -4.09 0.92
N PHE A 144 -6.04 -4.83 -0.17
CA PHE A 144 -5.01 -5.56 -0.91
C PHE A 144 -4.00 -4.60 -1.55
N LEU A 145 -4.47 -3.51 -2.15
CA LEU A 145 -3.61 -2.50 -2.78
C LEU A 145 -2.75 -1.76 -1.75
N ASP A 146 -3.33 -1.45 -0.60
CA ASP A 146 -2.60 -0.88 0.53
C ASP A 146 -1.48 -1.81 1.00
N PHE A 147 -1.81 -3.09 1.21
CA PHE A 147 -0.83 -4.10 1.63
C PHE A 147 0.32 -4.25 0.62
N VAL A 148 -0.01 -4.36 -0.67
CA VAL A 148 0.98 -4.49 -1.75
C VAL A 148 1.87 -3.24 -1.83
N THR A 149 1.27 -2.06 -1.70
CA THR A 149 2.00 -0.79 -1.78
C THR A 149 2.95 -0.62 -0.60
N LEU A 150 2.49 -0.96 0.61
CA LEU A 150 3.29 -0.94 1.82
C LEU A 150 4.45 -1.94 1.75
N SER A 151 4.19 -3.17 1.30
CA SER A 151 5.20 -4.22 1.11
C SER A 151 6.28 -3.81 0.12
N ARG A 152 5.90 -3.28 -1.05
CA ARG A 152 6.85 -2.76 -2.04
C ARG A 152 7.72 -1.64 -1.46
N LYS A 153 7.12 -0.73 -0.67
CA LYS A 153 7.83 0.40 -0.07
C LYS A 153 8.84 -0.07 0.99
N LEU A 154 8.45 -1.00 1.86
CA LEU A 154 9.34 -1.61 2.85
C LEU A 154 10.49 -2.37 2.19
N MET A 155 10.21 -3.17 1.16
CA MET A 155 11.24 -3.88 0.41
C MET A 155 12.26 -2.92 -0.20
N MET A 156 11.82 -1.79 -0.77
CA MET A 156 12.72 -0.78 -1.31
C MET A 156 13.59 -0.13 -0.23
N ILE A 157 13.03 0.17 0.94
CA ILE A 157 13.78 0.73 2.08
C ILE A 157 14.85 -0.25 2.56
N LEU A 158 14.48 -1.51 2.77
CA LEU A 158 15.42 -2.55 3.19
C LEU A 158 16.53 -2.76 2.16
N ALA A 159 16.20 -2.74 0.86
CA ALA A 159 17.19 -2.85 -0.20
C ALA A 159 18.17 -1.67 -0.27
N VAL A 160 17.70 -0.43 -0.03
CA VAL A 160 18.57 0.75 0.05
C VAL A 160 19.49 0.66 1.27
N ASN A 161 18.93 0.34 2.45
CA ASN A 161 19.70 0.24 3.68
C ASN A 161 20.78 -0.86 3.62
N GLU A 162 20.47 -2.00 3.00
CA GLU A 162 21.43 -3.10 2.82
C GLU A 162 22.56 -2.72 1.84
N LYS A 163 22.26 -1.95 0.79
CA LYS A 163 23.28 -1.43 -0.13
C LYS A 163 24.22 -0.44 0.56
N ASP A 164 23.71 0.41 1.44
CA ASP A 164 24.50 1.41 2.14
C ASP A 164 25.44 0.76 3.17
N LYS A 165 24.96 -0.25 3.93
CA LYS A 165 25.81 -1.05 4.83
C LYS A 165 27.01 -1.68 4.10
N LYS A 166 26.78 -2.30 2.94
CA LYS A 166 27.85 -2.92 2.13
C LYS A 166 28.89 -1.92 1.59
N LYS A 167 28.57 -0.63 1.54
CA LYS A 167 29.53 0.42 1.15
C LYS A 167 30.39 0.88 2.33
N GLU A 168 29.83 0.90 3.54
CA GLU A 168 30.57 1.29 4.75
C GLU A 168 31.58 0.22 5.19
N GLU A 169 31.31 -1.05 4.87
CA GLU A 169 32.21 -2.19 5.14
C GLU A 169 33.39 -2.31 4.14
N LYS A 170 33.44 -1.48 3.08
CA LYS A 170 34.50 -1.48 2.05
C LYS A 170 35.41 -0.28 2.17
#